data_AF-F8GK75-F1
#
_entry.id   AF-F8GK75-F1
#
_cell.length_a   1.000
_cell.length_b   1.000
_cell.length_c   1.000
_cell.angle_alpha   90.00
_cell.angle_beta   90.00
_cell.angle_gamma   90.00
#
_symmetry.space_group_name_H-M   'P 1'
#
loop_
_entity.id
_entity.type
_entity.pdbx_description
1 polymer ?
#
loop_
_entity_poly.entity_id
_entity_poly.type
_entity_poly.pdbx_seq_one_letter_code
_entity_poly.pdbx_strand_id
1 'polypeptide(L)'
;MDHFENIISTLLEAEGYWVRRSFKINVTKEEKHLIGKHSIPRPEIDLLAFKFSANEVLALEAKSFLDSFGVNFEQLQEKHEVPKGRYKLFTSENYRSIALSRLLSDLVACGVMADANTKITLGLAAGKVYQNRSDPIREFMSDRNWFFWSPEDIKEKVEALAKRGYENDPAIITAKILMR
;
A
#
# COMPACT_ATOMS: atom_id res chain seq x y z
N MET A 1 6.39 -0.31 -12.66
CA MET A 1 5.39 0.21 -11.69
C MET A 1 6.10 1.03 -10.60
N ASP A 2 7.39 0.81 -10.49
CA ASP A 2 8.45 1.39 -9.68
C ASP A 2 8.41 2.92 -9.56
N HIS A 3 8.13 3.65 -10.65
CA HIS A 3 8.06 5.11 -10.60
C HIS A 3 6.83 5.63 -9.85
N PHE A 4 5.68 4.97 -9.98
CA PHE A 4 4.50 5.35 -9.20
C PHE A 4 4.72 5.05 -7.72
N GLU A 5 5.25 3.87 -7.40
CA GLU A 5 5.67 3.53 -6.03
C GLU A 5 6.70 4.52 -5.48
N ASN A 6 7.63 5.00 -6.31
CA ASN A 6 8.59 6.03 -5.92
C ASN A 6 7.90 7.33 -5.55
N ILE A 7 6.95 7.80 -6.37
CA ILE A 7 6.17 9.01 -6.05
C ILE A 7 5.44 8.82 -4.72
N ILE A 8 4.73 7.71 -4.54
CA ILE A 8 4.03 7.43 -3.28
C ILE A 8 5.01 7.37 -2.10
N SER A 9 6.22 6.83 -2.30
CA SER A 9 7.28 6.83 -1.28
C SER A 9 7.67 8.25 -0.89
N THR A 10 7.98 9.13 -1.86
CA THR A 10 8.31 10.54 -1.61
C THR A 10 7.17 11.25 -0.86
N LEU A 11 5.91 10.97 -1.20
CA LEU A 11 4.76 11.56 -0.51
C LEU A 11 4.63 11.07 0.94
N LEU A 12 4.86 9.77 1.19
CA LEU A 12 4.85 9.21 2.54
C LEU A 12 6.02 9.75 3.39
N GLU A 13 7.23 9.84 2.82
CA GLU A 13 8.38 10.45 3.49
C GLU A 13 8.11 11.92 3.82
N ALA A 14 7.44 12.64 2.92
CA ALA A 14 7.00 14.01 3.17
C ALA A 14 6.01 14.13 4.35
N GLU A 15 5.26 13.07 4.66
CA GLU A 15 4.36 12.98 5.83
C GLU A 15 5.04 12.36 7.08
N GLY A 16 6.36 12.16 7.03
CA GLY A 16 7.17 11.68 8.15
C GLY A 16 7.19 10.16 8.30
N TYR A 17 6.80 9.40 7.27
CA TYR A 17 6.97 7.94 7.26
C TYR A 17 8.38 7.55 6.82
N TRP A 18 8.85 6.42 7.34
CA TRP A 18 10.06 5.76 6.87
C TRP A 18 9.64 4.65 5.92
N VAL A 19 10.06 4.74 4.66
CA VAL A 19 9.51 3.90 3.60
C VAL A 19 10.50 2.81 3.17
N ARG A 20 9.99 1.59 2.96
CA ARG A 20 10.68 0.50 2.27
C ARG A 20 9.81 -0.04 1.16
N ARG A 21 10.35 -0.12 -0.04
CA ARG A 21 9.66 -0.66 -1.22
C ARG A 21 9.93 -2.15 -1.39
N SER A 22 9.04 -2.83 -2.12
CA SER A 22 9.24 -4.19 -2.63
C SER A 22 9.64 -5.18 -1.53
N PHE A 23 8.82 -5.27 -0.47
CA PHE A 23 9.09 -6.17 0.64
C PHE A 23 8.47 -7.54 0.41
N LYS A 24 9.29 -8.59 0.38
CA LYS A 24 8.83 -9.96 0.15
C LYS A 24 8.58 -10.69 1.48
N ILE A 25 7.41 -11.29 1.64
CA ILE A 25 6.98 -12.00 2.86
C ILE A 25 7.36 -13.49 2.78
N ASN A 26 8.06 -14.03 3.77
CA ASN A 26 8.51 -15.43 3.84
C ASN A 26 7.40 -16.38 4.31
N VAL A 27 6.32 -16.52 3.53
CA VAL A 27 5.26 -17.47 3.85
C VAL A 27 5.79 -18.92 3.82
N THR A 28 5.66 -19.62 4.94
CA THR A 28 6.09 -21.01 5.17
C THR A 28 5.26 -22.00 4.36
N LYS A 29 5.72 -23.25 4.21
CA LYS A 29 4.97 -24.26 3.48
C LYS A 29 3.60 -24.50 4.12
N GLU A 30 3.58 -24.62 5.44
CA GLU A 30 2.39 -24.85 6.26
C GLU A 30 1.36 -23.73 6.05
N GLU A 31 1.81 -22.48 6.07
CA GLU A 31 0.94 -21.33 5.77
C GLU A 31 0.42 -21.33 4.33
N LYS A 32 1.23 -21.76 3.34
CA LYS A 32 0.75 -21.93 1.97
C LYS A 32 -0.35 -22.99 1.86
N HIS A 33 -0.27 -24.04 2.69
CA HIS A 33 -1.36 -25.02 2.83
C HIS A 33 -2.60 -24.37 3.45
N LEU A 34 -2.47 -23.60 4.51
CA LEU A 34 -3.60 -22.90 5.15
C LEU A 34 -4.27 -21.89 4.21
N ILE A 35 -3.51 -21.20 3.36
CA ILE A 35 -4.03 -20.29 2.33
C ILE A 35 -4.86 -21.02 1.25
N GLY A 36 -4.68 -22.33 1.10
CA GLY A 36 -5.26 -23.10 -0.01
C GLY A 36 -4.51 -22.92 -1.33
N LYS A 37 -3.26 -22.42 -1.31
CA LYS A 37 -2.37 -22.33 -2.48
C LYS A 37 -0.95 -22.81 -2.16
N HIS A 38 -0.74 -24.11 -2.25
CA HIS A 38 0.54 -24.78 -1.96
C HIS A 38 1.74 -24.24 -2.75
N SER A 39 1.50 -23.75 -3.97
CA SER A 39 2.53 -23.24 -4.89
C SER A 39 2.52 -21.71 -5.03
N ILE A 40 1.88 -20.98 -4.11
CA ILE A 40 1.86 -19.51 -4.18
C ILE A 40 3.30 -18.97 -4.15
N PRO A 41 3.66 -18.05 -5.07
CA PRO A 41 4.96 -17.37 -5.00
C PRO A 41 5.06 -16.55 -3.71
N ARG A 42 6.27 -16.11 -3.40
CA ARG A 42 6.51 -15.25 -2.24
C ARG A 42 5.67 -13.97 -2.40
N PRO A 43 4.71 -13.68 -1.49
CA PRO A 43 3.97 -12.44 -1.55
C PRO A 43 4.91 -11.25 -1.44
N GLU A 44 4.54 -10.16 -2.07
CA GLU A 44 5.27 -8.91 -2.05
C GLU A 44 4.30 -7.80 -1.64
N ILE A 45 4.75 -6.92 -0.77
CA ILE A 45 4.07 -5.67 -0.44
C ILE A 45 4.83 -4.56 -1.17
N ASP A 46 4.11 -3.79 -1.98
CA ASP A 46 4.70 -2.74 -2.82
C ASP A 46 5.44 -1.71 -1.94
N LEU A 47 4.81 -1.29 -0.84
CA LEU A 47 5.32 -0.27 0.07
C LEU A 47 5.04 -0.60 1.54
N LEU A 48 6.07 -0.51 2.37
CA LEU A 48 5.95 -0.45 3.83
C LEU A 48 6.27 0.98 4.28
N ALA A 49 5.37 1.60 5.03
CA ALA A 49 5.56 2.95 5.55
C ALA A 49 5.44 2.94 7.07
N PHE A 50 6.57 3.09 7.76
CA PHE A 50 6.64 3.06 9.23
C PHE A 50 6.53 4.46 9.81
N LYS A 51 5.65 4.64 10.80
CA LYS A 51 5.52 5.87 11.58
C LYS A 51 5.86 5.60 13.03
N PHE A 52 7.08 5.99 13.43
CA PHE A 52 7.61 5.72 14.76
C PHE A 52 6.70 6.24 15.88
N SER A 53 6.20 7.47 15.76
CA SER A 53 5.35 8.09 16.79
C SER A 53 4.03 7.38 17.04
N ALA A 54 3.53 6.61 16.06
CA ALA A 54 2.30 5.83 16.16
C ALA A 54 2.57 4.33 16.40
N ASN A 55 3.84 3.90 16.36
CA ASN A 55 4.25 2.50 16.27
C ASN A 55 3.40 1.70 15.26
N GLU A 56 3.26 2.26 14.05
CA GLU A 56 2.41 1.71 12.99
C GLU A 56 3.19 1.54 11.69
N VAL A 57 2.97 0.42 11.01
CA VAL A 57 3.43 0.19 9.63
C VAL A 57 2.21 0.11 8.74
N LEU A 58 2.17 0.98 7.73
CA LEU A 58 1.25 0.83 6.61
C LEU A 58 1.83 -0.20 5.64
N ALA A 59 1.11 -1.29 5.40
CA ALA A 59 1.39 -2.24 4.32
C ALA A 59 0.53 -1.85 3.12
N LEU A 60 1.15 -1.21 2.12
CA LEU A 60 0.44 -0.57 1.03
C LEU A 60 0.63 -1.31 -0.29
N GLU A 61 -0.48 -1.50 -1.00
CA GLU A 61 -0.49 -1.82 -2.43
C GLU A 61 -0.59 -0.50 -3.21
N ALA A 62 0.26 -0.31 -4.22
CA ALA A 62 0.27 0.86 -5.08
C ALA A 62 -0.23 0.47 -6.48
N LYS A 63 -1.37 1.04 -6.90
CA LYS A 63 -1.99 0.73 -8.19
C LYS A 63 -2.15 1.99 -9.04
N SER A 64 -1.19 2.21 -9.93
CA SER A 64 -1.16 3.39 -10.82
C SER A 64 -2.38 3.47 -11.74
N PHE A 65 -2.61 2.45 -12.57
CA PHE A 65 -3.77 2.33 -13.47
C PHE A 65 -4.08 3.53 -14.39
N LEU A 66 -3.16 4.49 -14.58
CA LEU A 66 -3.39 5.76 -15.29
C LEU A 66 -4.04 5.57 -16.68
N ASP A 67 -3.52 4.61 -17.47
CA ASP A 67 -4.01 4.31 -18.82
C ASP A 67 -5.02 3.16 -18.89
N SER A 68 -5.63 2.80 -17.75
CA SER A 68 -6.61 1.71 -17.67
C SER A 68 -7.93 2.19 -17.04
N PHE A 69 -8.81 1.26 -16.71
CA PHE A 69 -10.07 1.60 -16.05
C PHE A 69 -9.91 2.11 -14.60
N GLY A 70 -8.79 1.85 -13.93
CA GLY A 70 -8.61 2.23 -12.53
C GLY A 70 -8.93 1.11 -11.54
N VAL A 71 -8.78 1.42 -10.25
CA VAL A 71 -9.28 0.56 -9.17
C VAL A 71 -10.79 0.47 -9.27
N ASN A 72 -11.30 -0.76 -9.40
CA ASN A 72 -12.72 -1.03 -9.50
C ASN A 72 -13.26 -1.42 -8.12
N PHE A 73 -14.33 -0.74 -7.68
CA PHE A 73 -14.90 -0.92 -6.35
C PHE A 73 -15.56 -2.29 -6.19
N GLU A 74 -16.31 -2.75 -7.19
CA GLU A 74 -17.01 -4.04 -7.15
C GLU A 74 -16.00 -5.19 -6.95
N GLN A 75 -14.90 -5.15 -7.70
CA GLN A 75 -13.82 -6.13 -7.59
C GLN A 75 -13.09 -6.08 -6.25
N LEU A 76 -13.02 -4.90 -5.62
CA LEU A 76 -12.42 -4.73 -4.30
C LEU A 76 -13.30 -5.32 -3.19
N GLN A 77 -14.62 -5.33 -3.39
CA GLN A 77 -15.61 -5.88 -2.46
C GLN A 77 -15.81 -7.40 -2.60
N GLU A 78 -15.27 -8.01 -3.65
CA GLU A 78 -15.34 -9.46 -3.84
C GLU A 78 -14.76 -10.20 -2.63
N LYS A 79 -15.33 -11.37 -2.34
CA LYS A 79 -14.84 -12.27 -1.29
C LYS A 79 -14.38 -13.57 -1.89
N HIS A 80 -13.17 -13.99 -1.53
CA HIS A 80 -12.57 -15.22 -2.00
C HIS A 80 -11.96 -16.01 -0.85
N GLU A 81 -12.36 -17.28 -0.73
CA GLU A 81 -11.72 -18.21 0.20
C GLU A 81 -10.24 -18.39 -0.15
N VAL A 82 -9.95 -18.51 -1.45
CA VAL A 82 -8.59 -18.66 -1.98
C VAL A 82 -8.20 -17.41 -2.78
N PRO A 83 -7.00 -16.83 -2.56
CA PRO A 83 -6.63 -15.54 -3.15
C PRO A 83 -6.57 -15.60 -4.68
N LYS A 84 -7.43 -14.83 -5.36
CA LYS A 84 -7.48 -14.67 -6.81
C LYS A 84 -7.61 -13.20 -7.22
N GLY A 85 -7.41 -12.92 -8.50
CA GLY A 85 -7.53 -11.56 -9.03
C GLY A 85 -6.38 -10.64 -8.61
N ARG A 86 -6.61 -9.32 -8.74
CA ARG A 86 -5.60 -8.28 -8.51
C ARG A 86 -5.57 -7.78 -7.06
N TYR A 87 -6.69 -7.89 -6.35
CA TYR A 87 -6.88 -7.34 -5.01
C TYR A 87 -6.81 -8.39 -3.90
N LYS A 88 -5.93 -9.39 -4.04
CA LYS A 88 -5.89 -10.60 -3.20
C LYS A 88 -5.85 -10.31 -1.69
N LEU A 89 -5.09 -9.30 -1.27
CA LEU A 89 -5.00 -8.88 0.15
C LEU A 89 -6.30 -8.26 0.66
N PHE A 90 -7.11 -7.66 -0.21
CA PHE A 90 -8.38 -7.04 0.16
C PHE A 90 -9.53 -8.06 0.13
N THR A 91 -9.53 -8.95 -0.87
CA THR A 91 -10.65 -9.87 -1.16
C THR A 91 -10.56 -11.22 -0.47
N SER A 92 -9.39 -11.64 0.02
CA SER A 92 -9.22 -12.91 0.74
C SER A 92 -8.72 -12.69 2.16
N GLU A 93 -9.63 -12.88 3.12
CA GLU A 93 -9.36 -12.65 4.55
C GLU A 93 -8.34 -13.61 5.14
N ASN A 94 -8.45 -14.89 4.80
CA ASN A 94 -7.49 -15.91 5.23
C ASN A 94 -6.07 -15.57 4.73
N TYR A 95 -5.95 -15.26 3.42
CA TYR A 95 -4.68 -14.85 2.83
C TYR A 95 -4.13 -13.57 3.48
N ARG A 96 -4.95 -12.54 3.67
CA ARG A 96 -4.57 -11.30 4.33
C ARG A 96 -4.04 -11.54 5.74
N SER A 97 -4.75 -12.31 6.54
CA SER A 97 -4.41 -12.54 7.95
C SER A 97 -3.05 -13.23 8.08
N ILE A 98 -2.83 -14.28 7.26
CA ILE A 98 -1.56 -15.00 7.23
C ILE A 98 -0.43 -14.11 6.70
N ALA A 99 -0.67 -13.38 5.61
CA ALA A 99 0.35 -12.51 5.01
C ALA A 99 0.78 -11.39 5.97
N LEU A 100 -0.16 -10.70 6.63
CA LEU A 100 0.15 -9.60 7.54
C LEU A 100 0.78 -10.09 8.86
N SER A 101 0.36 -11.26 9.37
CA SER A 101 1.00 -11.87 10.54
C SER A 101 2.44 -12.30 10.25
N ARG A 102 2.68 -12.91 9.08
CA ARG A 102 4.03 -13.27 8.64
C ARG A 102 4.88 -12.04 8.33
N LEU A 103 4.28 -10.98 7.77
CA LEU A 103 4.95 -9.70 7.55
C LEU A 103 5.49 -9.13 8.87
N LEU A 104 4.66 -9.04 9.91
CA LEU A 104 5.10 -8.57 11.22
C LEU A 104 6.26 -9.42 11.76
N SER A 105 6.11 -10.74 11.69
CA SER A 105 7.15 -11.68 12.14
C SER A 105 8.48 -11.48 11.39
N ASP A 106 8.43 -11.29 10.08
CA ASP A 106 9.61 -11.04 9.25
C ASP A 106 10.26 -9.69 9.58
N LEU A 107 9.47 -8.63 9.79
CA LEU A 107 9.99 -7.31 10.14
C LEU A 107 10.71 -7.31 11.50
N VAL A 108 10.09 -7.95 12.50
CA VAL A 108 10.69 -8.13 13.82
C VAL A 108 11.98 -8.96 13.72
N ALA A 109 11.97 -10.06 12.98
CA ALA A 109 13.15 -10.91 12.80
C ALA A 109 14.29 -10.21 12.06
N CYS A 110 13.97 -9.34 11.09
CA CYS A 110 14.97 -8.51 10.41
C CYS A 110 15.49 -7.35 11.28
N GLY A 111 14.88 -7.08 12.43
CA GLY A 111 15.25 -5.97 13.32
C GLY A 111 15.00 -4.58 12.72
N VAL A 112 14.02 -4.46 11.82
CA VAL A 112 13.73 -3.21 11.09
C VAL A 112 12.24 -2.88 11.12
N MET A 113 11.92 -1.58 11.25
CA MET A 113 10.58 -1.00 11.03
C MET A 113 9.42 -1.56 11.88
N ALA A 114 9.63 -2.54 12.77
CA ALA A 114 8.61 -3.06 13.65
C ALA A 114 9.21 -3.75 14.90
N ASP A 115 8.45 -3.73 15.99
CA ASP A 115 8.55 -4.59 17.15
C ASP A 115 7.29 -5.46 17.28
N ALA A 116 7.21 -6.30 18.31
CA ALA A 116 6.08 -7.22 18.52
C ALA A 116 4.73 -6.52 18.77
N ASN A 117 4.75 -5.24 19.14
CA ASN A 117 3.56 -4.42 19.41
C ASN A 117 3.22 -3.49 18.24
N THR A 118 4.04 -3.45 17.19
CA THR A 118 3.79 -2.61 16.02
C THR A 118 2.51 -3.02 15.33
N LYS A 119 1.62 -2.05 15.12
CA LYS A 119 0.36 -2.26 14.40
C LYS A 119 0.63 -2.29 12.90
N ILE A 120 0.19 -3.34 12.22
CA ILE A 120 0.18 -3.41 10.76
C ILE A 120 -1.20 -2.97 10.23
N THR A 121 -1.23 -1.92 9.43
CA THR A 121 -2.46 -1.43 8.78
C THR A 121 -2.34 -1.63 7.27
N LEU A 122 -3.26 -2.39 6.69
CA LEU A 122 -3.33 -2.57 5.24
C LEU A 122 -3.82 -1.27 4.58
N GLY A 123 -3.32 -0.96 3.39
CA GLY A 123 -3.87 0.12 2.60
C GLY A 123 -3.60 0.06 1.11
N LEU A 124 -4.19 1.02 0.39
CA LEU A 124 -4.13 1.13 -1.05
C LEU A 124 -3.84 2.58 -1.46
N ALA A 125 -2.87 2.78 -2.34
CA ALA A 125 -2.67 4.03 -3.05
C ALA A 125 -3.08 3.85 -4.52
N ALA A 126 -4.10 4.58 -4.97
CA ALA A 126 -4.70 4.43 -6.29
C ALA A 126 -4.39 5.65 -7.18
N GLY A 127 -3.67 5.44 -8.29
CA GLY A 127 -3.41 6.51 -9.26
C GLY A 127 -4.61 6.82 -10.15
N LYS A 128 -5.55 5.87 -10.28
CA LYS A 128 -6.83 6.05 -10.96
C LYS A 128 -7.89 5.16 -10.33
N VAL A 129 -9.11 5.69 -10.19
CA VAL A 129 -10.28 4.96 -9.70
C VAL A 129 -11.34 4.89 -10.81
N TYR A 130 -11.93 3.71 -10.98
CA TYR A 130 -12.96 3.48 -11.99
C TYR A 130 -14.21 4.32 -11.70
N GLN A 131 -14.70 5.02 -12.72
CA GLN A 131 -15.88 5.89 -12.65
C GLN A 131 -15.81 6.95 -11.54
N ASN A 132 -14.60 7.39 -11.15
CA ASN A 132 -14.39 8.39 -10.09
C ASN A 132 -15.05 8.02 -8.75
N ARG A 133 -15.19 6.72 -8.45
CA ARG A 133 -15.82 6.22 -7.22
C ARG A 133 -14.83 6.18 -6.04
N SER A 134 -14.06 7.26 -5.87
CA SER A 134 -13.10 7.38 -4.77
C SER A 134 -13.80 7.36 -3.41
N ASP A 135 -14.94 8.04 -3.26
CA ASP A 135 -15.65 8.14 -1.97
C ASP A 135 -16.20 6.79 -1.48
N PRO A 136 -16.90 5.98 -2.31
CA PRO A 136 -17.31 4.63 -1.88
C PRO A 136 -16.14 3.73 -1.48
N ILE A 137 -14.99 3.84 -2.16
CA ILE A 137 -13.79 3.09 -1.77
C ILE A 137 -13.29 3.61 -0.42
N ARG A 138 -13.23 4.93 -0.22
CA ARG A 138 -12.78 5.53 1.03
C ARG A 138 -13.63 5.08 2.22
N GLU A 139 -14.96 5.10 2.08
CA GLU A 139 -15.89 4.60 3.10
C GLU A 139 -15.61 3.12 3.40
N PHE A 140 -15.55 2.27 2.37
CA PHE A 140 -15.29 0.84 2.51
C PHE A 140 -13.96 0.52 3.21
N MET A 141 -12.91 1.28 2.91
CA MET A 141 -11.59 1.14 3.53
C MET A 141 -11.63 1.62 4.98
N SER A 142 -12.25 2.77 5.24
CA SER A 142 -12.39 3.35 6.58
C SER A 142 -13.17 2.43 7.52
N ASP A 143 -14.25 1.80 7.05
CA ASP A 143 -15.04 0.82 7.83
C ASP A 143 -14.21 -0.37 8.31
N ARG A 144 -13.09 -0.65 7.65
CA ARG A 144 -12.15 -1.74 7.96
C ARG A 144 -10.88 -1.26 8.67
N ASN A 145 -10.81 0.02 8.99
CA ASN A 145 -9.59 0.69 9.47
C ASN A 145 -8.40 0.49 8.51
N TRP A 146 -8.67 0.43 7.21
CA TRP A 146 -7.66 0.38 6.17
C TRP A 146 -7.34 1.77 5.65
N PHE A 147 -6.09 1.95 5.28
CA PHE A 147 -5.59 3.20 4.72
C PHE A 147 -5.94 3.31 3.23
N PHE A 148 -6.33 4.50 2.78
CA PHE A 148 -6.60 4.76 1.38
C PHE A 148 -6.13 6.14 0.95
N TRP A 149 -5.37 6.17 -0.14
CA TRP A 149 -5.11 7.37 -0.92
C TRP A 149 -5.76 7.25 -2.29
N SER A 150 -6.69 8.17 -2.54
CA SER A 150 -7.33 8.32 -3.84
C SER A 150 -6.44 9.11 -4.82
N PRO A 151 -6.79 9.14 -6.11
CA PRO A 151 -6.10 9.97 -7.09
C PRO A 151 -6.08 11.46 -6.71
N GLU A 152 -7.17 11.93 -6.10
CA GLU A 152 -7.33 13.30 -5.63
C GLU A 152 -6.37 13.59 -4.47
N ASP A 153 -6.29 12.69 -3.47
CA ASP A 153 -5.36 12.82 -2.34
C ASP A 153 -3.91 12.89 -2.82
N ILE A 154 -3.55 12.01 -3.76
CA ILE A 154 -2.20 11.93 -4.32
C ILE A 154 -1.87 13.22 -5.07
N LYS A 155 -2.81 13.72 -5.88
CA LYS A 155 -2.64 14.98 -6.61
C LYS A 155 -2.40 16.15 -5.66
N GLU A 156 -3.24 16.31 -4.64
CA GLU A 156 -3.09 17.38 -3.64
C GLU A 156 -1.71 17.32 -2.95
N LYS A 157 -1.27 16.11 -2.59
CA LYS A 157 0.04 15.91 -1.94
C LYS A 157 1.20 16.23 -2.89
N VAL A 158 1.09 15.87 -4.17
CA VAL A 158 2.10 16.27 -5.19
C VAL A 158 2.14 17.79 -5.33
N GLU A 159 0.99 18.46 -5.41
CA GLU A 159 0.93 19.92 -5.46
C GLU A 159 1.56 20.56 -4.21
N ALA A 160 1.37 19.97 -3.04
CA ALA A 160 1.99 20.42 -1.79
C ALA A 160 3.52 20.31 -1.81
N LEU A 161 4.11 19.34 -2.54
CA LEU A 161 5.57 19.25 -2.70
C LEU A 161 6.17 20.51 -3.33
N ALA A 162 5.44 21.20 -4.21
CA ALA A 162 5.93 22.41 -4.87
C ALA A 162 6.29 23.52 -3.85
N LYS A 163 5.58 23.56 -2.71
CA LYS A 163 5.74 24.56 -1.64
C LYS A 163 6.94 24.29 -0.72
N ARG A 164 7.55 23.09 -0.78
CA ARG A 164 8.71 22.72 0.05
C ARG A 164 9.98 23.47 -0.33
N GLY A 165 11.06 23.30 0.43
CA GLY A 165 12.40 23.75 0.03
C GLY A 165 12.92 23.06 -1.25
N TYR A 166 14.16 23.35 -1.63
CA TYR A 166 14.82 22.58 -2.69
C TYR A 166 15.22 21.20 -2.14
N GLU A 167 14.82 20.16 -2.86
CA GLU A 167 15.19 18.76 -2.61
C GLU A 167 15.47 18.10 -3.96
N ASN A 168 16.52 17.28 -4.04
CA ASN A 168 16.91 16.63 -5.29
C ASN A 168 16.11 15.34 -5.53
N ASP A 169 14.79 15.47 -5.59
CA ASP A 169 13.84 14.39 -5.87
C ASP A 169 13.02 14.71 -7.12
N PRO A 170 12.87 13.76 -8.08
CA PRO A 170 12.13 14.00 -9.31
C PRO A 170 10.69 14.45 -9.11
N ALA A 171 9.95 13.89 -8.15
CA ALA A 171 8.56 14.26 -7.89
C ALA A 171 8.47 15.71 -7.37
N ILE A 172 9.38 16.12 -6.49
CA ILE A 172 9.44 17.49 -5.97
C ILE A 172 9.83 18.47 -7.07
N ILE A 173 10.84 18.15 -7.88
CA ILE A 173 11.28 18.98 -9.00
C ILE A 173 10.15 19.14 -10.02
N THR A 174 9.49 18.04 -10.42
CA THR A 174 8.36 18.08 -11.35
C THR A 174 7.19 18.89 -10.79
N ALA A 175 6.83 18.72 -9.51
CA ALA A 175 5.79 19.52 -8.87
C ALA A 175 6.11 21.02 -8.92
N LYS A 176 7.36 21.40 -8.66
CA LYS A 176 7.82 22.80 -8.77
C LYS A 176 7.78 23.34 -10.20
N ILE A 177 8.09 22.53 -11.21
CA ILE A 177 8.00 22.94 -12.62
C ILE A 177 6.55 23.20 -13.02
N LEU A 178 5.62 22.35 -12.59
CA LEU A 178 4.20 22.45 -12.99
C LEU A 178 3.41 23.54 -12.25
N MET A 179 3.84 23.92 -11.04
CA MET A 179 3.10 24.85 -10.15
C MET A 179 3.72 26.25 -10.04
N ARG A 180 4.81 26.52 -10.76
CA ARG A 180 5.43 27.84 -10.89
C ARG A 180 5.00 28.49 -12.18
#